data_AF-A0A428YU99-F1
#
_entry.id   AF-A0A428YU99-F1
#
_cell.length_a   1.000
_cell.length_b   1.000
_cell.length_c   1.000
_cell.angle_alpha   90.00
_cell.angle_beta   90.00
_cell.angle_gamma   90.00
#
_symmetry.space_group_name_H-M   'P 1'
#
loop_
_entity.id
_entity.type
_entity.pdbx_description
1 polymer ?
#
loop_
_entity_poly.entity_id
_entity_poly.type
_entity_poly.pdbx_seq_one_letter_code
_entity_poly.pdbx_strand_id
1 'polypeptide(L)'
;MPRAGLDRATVIAAAAEVADERGFGGLTMGLVAERLGVRTPSLYKHVDSLAELHLGLAALAMTELGDALRDATQGYAGRDALAAAARAMRSYLTTHPGRYAATVGVADPELDAAGARVIGSLAAVLRGYRIDPAEQTHALRTLRSTLHGFATLQAAHGFQWDADTDQSFEWLIDFLDRGLRRP
;
A
#
# COMPACT_ATOMS: atom_id res chain seq x y z
N MET A 1 5.28 -26.85 20.90
CA MET A 1 5.28 -25.38 20.75
C MET A 1 3.94 -24.87 21.23
N PRO A 2 3.87 -23.95 22.22
CA PRO A 2 2.59 -23.38 22.63
C PRO A 2 2.02 -22.63 21.42
N ARG A 3 0.77 -22.92 21.05
CA ARG A 3 0.08 -22.18 19.99
C ARG A 3 0.11 -20.71 20.40
N ALA A 4 0.71 -19.85 19.59
CA ALA A 4 0.45 -18.42 19.66
C ALA A 4 -1.08 -18.26 19.72
N GLY A 5 -1.57 -17.61 20.77
CA GLY A 5 -3.00 -17.49 21.00
C GLY A 5 -3.64 -16.88 19.77
N LEU A 6 -4.74 -17.49 19.31
CA LEU A 6 -5.52 -16.89 18.24
C LEU A 6 -6.04 -15.53 18.76
N ASP A 7 -5.69 -14.46 18.07
CA ASP A 7 -6.19 -13.10 18.33
C ASP A 7 -6.45 -12.37 17.00
N ARG A 8 -7.06 -11.18 17.10
CA ARG A 8 -7.45 -10.39 15.91
C ARG A 8 -6.24 -10.04 15.03
N ALA A 9 -5.11 -9.68 15.64
CA ALA A 9 -3.89 -9.33 14.91
C ALA A 9 -3.33 -10.52 14.12
N THR A 10 -3.30 -11.70 14.72
CA THR A 10 -2.86 -12.95 14.09
C THR A 10 -3.77 -13.35 12.92
N VAL A 11 -5.09 -13.17 13.07
CA VAL A 11 -6.05 -13.45 12.00
C VAL A 11 -5.87 -12.50 10.81
N ILE A 12 -5.70 -11.20 11.07
CA ILE A 12 -5.45 -10.20 10.02
C ILE A 12 -4.11 -10.45 9.32
N ALA A 13 -3.04 -10.77 10.07
CA ALA A 13 -1.73 -11.09 9.50
C ALA A 13 -1.78 -12.31 8.58
N ALA A 14 -2.48 -13.38 9.00
CA ALA A 14 -2.69 -14.55 8.14
C ALA A 14 -3.53 -14.23 6.90
N ALA A 15 -4.55 -13.38 7.03
CA ALA A 15 -5.31 -12.90 5.88
C ALA A 15 -4.46 -12.09 4.91
N ALA A 16 -3.49 -11.32 5.42
CA ALA A 16 -2.56 -10.54 4.62
C ALA A 16 -1.65 -11.45 3.77
N GLU A 17 -1.11 -12.52 4.35
CA GLU A 17 -0.35 -13.54 3.61
C GLU A 17 -1.20 -14.27 2.57
N VAL A 18 -2.41 -14.69 2.94
CA VAL A 18 -3.34 -15.36 2.00
C VAL A 18 -3.69 -14.44 0.85
N ALA A 19 -3.93 -13.15 1.10
CA ALA A 19 -4.23 -12.17 0.06
C ALA A 19 -3.07 -12.01 -0.92
N ASP A 20 -1.82 -11.93 -0.44
CA ASP A 20 -0.65 -11.82 -1.32
C ASP A 20 -0.43 -13.07 -2.18
N GLU A 21 -0.69 -14.26 -1.64
CA GLU A 21 -0.49 -15.52 -2.37
C GLU A 21 -1.64 -15.90 -3.32
N ARG A 22 -2.88 -15.59 -2.94
CA ARG A 22 -4.09 -16.04 -3.65
C ARG A 22 -4.84 -14.90 -4.35
N GLY A 23 -4.39 -13.67 -4.17
CA GLY A 23 -5.09 -12.46 -4.58
C GLY A 23 -6.19 -12.09 -3.60
N PHE A 24 -6.42 -10.78 -3.44
CA PHE A 24 -7.43 -10.24 -2.52
C PHE A 24 -8.85 -10.75 -2.83
N GLY A 25 -9.23 -10.82 -4.11
CA GLY A 25 -10.55 -11.31 -4.51
C GLY A 25 -10.80 -12.79 -4.20
N GLY A 26 -9.74 -13.57 -3.95
CA GLY A 26 -9.82 -14.98 -3.55
C GLY A 26 -9.78 -15.20 -2.04
N LEU A 27 -9.65 -14.15 -1.23
CA LEU A 27 -9.56 -14.26 0.22
C LEU A 27 -10.88 -14.78 0.81
N THR A 28 -10.79 -15.83 1.64
CA THR A 28 -11.95 -16.40 2.35
C THR A 28 -11.59 -16.75 3.78
N MET A 29 -12.59 -16.78 4.66
CA MET A 29 -12.42 -17.23 6.06
C MET A 29 -11.86 -18.66 6.14
N GLY A 30 -12.22 -19.53 5.18
CA GLY A 30 -11.73 -20.90 5.11
C GLY A 30 -10.21 -20.96 4.87
N LEU A 31 -9.70 -20.20 3.90
CA LEU A 31 -8.26 -20.15 3.60
C LEU A 31 -7.45 -19.59 4.77
N VAL A 32 -7.99 -18.61 5.49
CA VAL A 32 -7.36 -18.06 6.69
C VAL A 32 -7.32 -19.09 7.82
N ALA A 33 -8.41 -19.83 8.01
CA ALA A 33 -8.47 -20.89 9.02
C ALA A 33 -7.49 -22.03 8.72
N GLU A 34 -7.40 -22.41 7.44
CA GLU A 34 -6.44 -23.39 6.93
C GLU A 34 -5.00 -22.94 7.21
N ARG A 35 -4.65 -21.69 6.86
CA ARG A 35 -3.34 -21.09 7.15
C ARG A 35 -2.97 -21.19 8.63
N LEU A 36 -3.92 -20.90 9.50
CA LEU A 36 -3.72 -20.89 10.95
C LEU A 36 -3.83 -22.29 11.60
N GLY A 37 -4.20 -23.32 10.85
CA GLY A 37 -4.39 -24.67 11.38
C GLY A 37 -5.50 -24.75 12.43
N VAL A 38 -6.58 -23.95 12.23
CA VAL A 38 -7.77 -23.90 13.09
C VAL A 38 -9.04 -24.17 12.29
N ARG A 39 -10.17 -24.34 12.97
CA ARG A 39 -11.47 -24.46 12.30
C ARG A 39 -12.03 -23.06 12.02
N THR A 40 -12.71 -22.86 10.90
CA THR A 40 -13.31 -21.56 10.54
C THR A 40 -14.17 -20.93 11.65
N PRO A 41 -15.01 -21.67 12.40
CA PRO A 41 -15.75 -21.12 13.55
C PRO A 41 -14.89 -20.48 14.64
N SER A 42 -13.61 -20.84 14.75
CA SER A 42 -12.68 -20.24 15.72
C SER A 42 -12.31 -18.79 15.36
N LEU A 43 -12.32 -18.43 14.07
CA LEU A 43 -11.97 -17.08 13.61
C LEU A 43 -13.03 -16.05 14.03
N TYR A 44 -14.31 -16.44 14.05
CA TYR A 44 -15.43 -15.55 14.38
C TYR A 44 -15.44 -15.04 15.83
N LYS A 45 -14.54 -15.53 16.68
CA LYS A 45 -14.29 -14.95 18.01
C LYS A 45 -13.42 -13.69 17.97
N HIS A 46 -12.80 -13.42 16.82
CA HIS A 46 -11.80 -12.37 16.64
C HIS A 46 -12.14 -11.40 15.51
N VAL A 47 -12.94 -11.87 14.54
CA VAL A 47 -13.39 -11.10 13.37
C VAL A 47 -14.79 -11.59 12.98
N ASP A 48 -15.79 -10.72 13.07
CA ASP A 48 -17.22 -11.03 12.96
C ASP A 48 -17.63 -11.43 11.54
N SER A 49 -16.89 -11.00 10.53
CA SER A 49 -17.20 -11.27 9.12
C SER A 49 -15.99 -11.17 8.20
N LEU A 50 -16.15 -11.64 6.96
CA LEU A 50 -15.17 -11.42 5.90
C LEU A 50 -15.01 -9.91 5.58
N ALA A 51 -16.08 -9.12 5.73
CA ALA A 51 -16.02 -7.67 5.53
C ALA A 51 -15.16 -6.99 6.61
N GLU A 52 -15.34 -7.36 7.88
CA GLU A 52 -14.48 -6.85 8.96
C GLU A 52 -13.02 -7.32 8.77
N LEU A 53 -12.81 -8.54 8.25
CA LEU A 53 -11.47 -9.00 7.90
C LEU A 53 -10.83 -8.15 6.80
N HIS A 54 -11.59 -7.79 5.77
CA HIS A 54 -11.13 -6.91 4.69
C HIS A 54 -10.78 -5.51 5.22
N LEU A 55 -11.59 -4.94 6.12
CA LEU A 55 -11.30 -3.66 6.77
C LEU A 55 -10.02 -3.74 7.61
N GLY A 56 -9.86 -4.79 8.42
CA GLY A 56 -8.65 -5.03 9.19
C GLY A 56 -7.40 -5.17 8.31
N LEU A 57 -7.52 -5.89 7.19
CA LEU A 57 -6.45 -6.03 6.20
C LEU A 57 -6.10 -4.69 5.53
N ALA A 58 -7.11 -3.90 5.14
CA ALA A 58 -6.90 -2.58 4.56
C ALA A 58 -6.20 -1.64 5.56
N ALA A 59 -6.62 -1.64 6.84
CA ALA A 59 -6.00 -0.85 7.90
C ALA A 59 -4.53 -1.24 8.15
N LEU A 60 -4.24 -2.55 8.17
CA LEU A 60 -2.87 -3.07 8.25
C LEU A 60 -2.05 -2.55 7.07
N ALA A 61 -2.54 -2.76 5.84
CA ALA A 61 -1.80 -2.42 4.63
C ALA A 61 -1.55 -0.91 4.48
N MET A 62 -2.52 -0.06 4.85
CA MET A 62 -2.33 1.40 4.87
C MET A 62 -1.33 1.82 5.95
N THR A 63 -1.35 1.20 7.12
CA THR A 63 -0.37 1.47 8.18
C THR A 63 1.04 1.11 7.74
N GLU A 64 1.24 -0.11 7.22
CA GLU A 64 2.52 -0.60 6.72
C GLU A 64 3.07 0.30 5.59
N LEU A 65 2.22 0.66 4.61
CA LEU A 65 2.63 1.56 3.53
C LEU A 65 2.98 2.96 4.04
N GLY A 66 2.18 3.50 4.96
CA GLY A 66 2.44 4.81 5.57
C GLY A 66 3.76 4.83 6.35
N ASP A 67 4.08 3.73 7.05
CA ASP A 67 5.35 3.54 7.75
C ASP A 67 6.53 3.47 6.78
N ALA A 68 6.43 2.63 5.75
CA ALA A 68 7.47 2.49 4.73
C ALA A 68 7.77 3.84 4.05
N LEU A 69 6.74 4.62 3.73
CA LEU A 69 6.89 5.95 3.13
C LEU A 69 7.56 6.95 4.09
N ARG A 70 7.10 7.00 5.34
CA ARG A 70 7.70 7.88 6.35
C ARG A 70 9.17 7.56 6.52
N ASP A 71 9.50 6.29 6.75
CA ASP A 71 10.85 5.87 7.10
C ASP A 71 11.81 6.05 5.92
N ALA A 72 11.37 5.74 4.69
CA ALA A 72 12.17 5.95 3.49
C ALA A 72 12.48 7.43 3.20
N THR A 73 11.62 8.36 3.61
CA THR A 73 11.76 9.79 3.31
C THR A 73 12.48 10.59 4.39
N GLN A 74 12.83 9.97 5.52
CA GLN A 74 13.52 10.64 6.62
C GLN A 74 14.86 11.23 6.15
N GLY A 75 15.07 12.53 6.44
CA GLY A 75 16.31 13.24 6.10
C GLY A 75 16.43 13.68 4.64
N TYR A 76 15.46 13.35 3.78
CA TYR A 76 15.47 13.76 2.37
C TYR A 76 14.50 14.91 2.08
N ALA A 77 14.77 15.65 0.99
CA ALA A 77 13.91 16.70 0.47
C ALA A 77 13.92 16.73 -1.06
N GLY A 78 12.94 17.41 -1.67
CA GLY A 78 12.87 17.61 -3.12
C GLY A 78 12.86 16.30 -3.91
N ARG A 79 13.74 16.20 -4.92
CA ARG A 79 13.85 15.01 -5.77
C ARG A 79 14.20 13.75 -4.99
N ASP A 80 15.09 13.85 -4.00
CA ASP A 80 15.54 12.68 -3.25
C ASP A 80 14.44 12.10 -2.37
N ALA A 81 13.63 12.97 -1.75
CA ALA A 81 12.43 12.54 -1.01
C ALA A 81 11.40 11.90 -1.95
N LEU A 82 11.21 12.46 -3.15
CA LEU A 82 10.33 11.89 -4.16
C LEU A 82 10.80 10.50 -4.60
N ALA A 83 12.08 10.36 -4.91
CA ALA A 83 12.67 9.11 -5.35
C ALA A 83 12.58 8.03 -4.24
N ALA A 84 12.86 8.40 -2.99
CA ALA A 84 12.75 7.50 -1.85
C ALA A 84 11.32 7.02 -1.62
N ALA A 85 10.34 7.93 -1.63
CA ALA A 85 8.93 7.58 -1.50
C ALA A 85 8.44 6.70 -2.68
N ALA A 86 8.83 7.04 -3.90
CA ALA A 86 8.47 6.28 -5.10
C ALA A 86 8.98 4.83 -5.00
N ARG A 87 10.27 4.64 -4.66
CA ARG A 87 10.86 3.31 -4.50
C ARG A 87 10.22 2.52 -3.36
N ALA A 88 9.95 3.16 -2.22
CA ALA A 88 9.26 2.51 -1.09
C ALA A 88 7.85 2.05 -1.46
N MET A 89 7.07 2.91 -2.13
CA MET A 89 5.73 2.57 -2.61
C MET A 89 5.79 1.43 -3.63
N ARG A 90 6.67 1.52 -4.65
CA ARG A 90 6.86 0.45 -5.64
C ARG A 90 7.23 -0.88 -4.98
N SER A 91 8.19 -0.87 -4.06
CA SER A 91 8.63 -2.06 -3.34
C SER A 91 7.48 -2.68 -2.56
N TYR A 92 6.72 -1.88 -1.80
CA TYR A 92 5.59 -2.38 -1.03
C TYR A 92 4.51 -2.99 -1.93
N LEU A 93 4.10 -2.29 -3.00
CA LEU A 93 3.04 -2.73 -3.91
C LEU A 93 3.41 -4.00 -4.69
N THR A 94 4.69 -4.16 -5.04
CA THR A 94 5.17 -5.35 -5.77
C THR A 94 5.46 -6.54 -4.85
N THR A 95 5.79 -6.29 -3.57
CA THR A 95 5.98 -7.35 -2.56
C THR A 95 4.64 -7.82 -1.99
N HIS A 96 3.68 -6.91 -1.82
CA HIS A 96 2.40 -7.16 -1.17
C HIS A 96 1.18 -6.75 -2.05
N PRO A 97 1.04 -7.31 -3.26
CA PRO A 97 0.00 -6.90 -4.20
C PRO A 97 -1.41 -7.18 -3.67
N GLY A 98 -1.59 -8.27 -2.92
CA GLY A 98 -2.89 -8.67 -2.38
C GLY A 98 -3.32 -7.80 -1.20
N ARG A 99 -2.42 -7.54 -0.26
CA ARG A 99 -2.67 -6.61 0.86
C ARG A 99 -2.99 -5.22 0.34
N TYR A 100 -2.20 -4.75 -0.63
CA TYR A 100 -2.41 -3.42 -1.19
C TYR A 100 -3.75 -3.30 -1.93
N ALA A 101 -4.17 -4.35 -2.65
CA ALA A 101 -5.47 -4.38 -3.33
C ALA A 101 -6.65 -4.15 -2.36
N ALA A 102 -6.56 -4.59 -1.09
CA ALA A 102 -7.57 -4.33 -0.07
C ALA A 102 -7.77 -2.83 0.24
N THR A 103 -6.79 -1.99 -0.07
CA THR A 103 -6.84 -0.54 0.18
C THR A 103 -7.50 0.24 -0.96
N VAL A 104 -7.74 -0.39 -2.11
CA VAL A 104 -8.22 0.28 -3.32
C VAL A 104 -9.75 0.29 -3.33
N GLY A 105 -10.34 1.48 -3.41
CA GLY A 105 -11.80 1.65 -3.52
C GLY A 105 -12.58 1.44 -2.21
N VAL A 106 -11.89 1.23 -1.08
CA VAL A 106 -12.51 1.16 0.24
C VAL A 106 -12.69 2.56 0.84
N ALA A 107 -13.87 2.80 1.43
CA ALA A 107 -14.19 4.02 2.14
C ALA A 107 -14.94 3.65 3.43
N ASP A 108 -14.26 3.80 4.56
CA ASP A 108 -14.78 3.47 5.88
C ASP A 108 -14.10 4.37 6.94
N PRO A 109 -14.84 4.99 7.87
CA PRO A 109 -14.25 5.84 8.93
C PRO A 109 -13.19 5.13 9.78
N GLU A 110 -13.26 3.81 9.95
CA GLU A 110 -12.24 3.04 10.68
C GLU A 110 -10.86 3.12 10.03
N LEU A 111 -10.81 3.42 8.73
CA LEU A 111 -9.58 3.54 7.96
C LEU A 111 -9.00 4.96 7.95
N ASP A 112 -9.71 5.96 8.47
CA ASP A 112 -9.33 7.37 8.35
C ASP A 112 -7.92 7.64 8.88
N ALA A 113 -7.57 7.07 10.06
CA ALA A 113 -6.25 7.25 10.66
C ALA A 113 -5.14 6.60 9.82
N ALA A 114 -5.37 5.37 9.33
CA ALA A 114 -4.39 4.65 8.52
C ALA A 114 -4.21 5.31 7.14
N GLY A 115 -5.32 5.70 6.51
CA GLY A 115 -5.32 6.46 5.25
C GLY A 115 -4.62 7.81 5.38
N ALA A 116 -4.89 8.56 6.46
CA ALA A 116 -4.22 9.83 6.74
C ALA A 116 -2.70 9.67 6.89
N ARG A 117 -2.20 8.53 7.39
CA ARG A 117 -0.77 8.25 7.50
C ARG A 117 -0.10 8.13 6.13
N VAL A 118 -0.73 7.41 5.19
CA VAL A 118 -0.26 7.30 3.80
C VAL A 118 -0.28 8.67 3.11
N ILE A 119 -1.42 9.36 3.20
CA ILE A 119 -1.60 10.67 2.57
C ILE A 119 -0.65 11.72 3.14
N GLY A 120 -0.49 11.75 4.47
CA GLY A 120 0.43 12.66 5.15
C GLY A 120 1.89 12.46 4.73
N SER A 121 2.31 11.22 4.52
CA SER A 121 3.66 10.88 4.06
C SER A 121 3.90 11.33 2.62
N LEU A 122 2.94 11.10 1.71
CA LEU A 122 3.03 11.60 0.33
C LEU A 122 2.96 13.12 0.26
N ALA A 123 2.10 13.75 1.07
CA ALA A 123 2.03 15.20 1.16
C ALA A 123 3.34 15.80 1.71
N ALA A 124 4.05 15.09 2.59
CA ALA A 124 5.34 15.52 3.11
C ALA A 124 6.42 15.63 2.02
N VAL A 125 6.43 14.69 1.08
CA VAL A 125 7.31 14.74 -0.10
C VAL A 125 7.03 16.00 -0.93
N LEU A 126 5.75 16.33 -1.12
CA LEU A 126 5.34 17.49 -1.91
C LEU A 126 5.72 18.84 -1.29
N ARG A 127 5.98 18.90 0.03
CA ARG A 127 6.46 20.14 0.68
C ARG A 127 7.82 20.61 0.17
N GLY A 128 8.61 19.73 -0.45
CA GLY A 128 9.86 20.09 -1.12
C GLY A 128 9.69 20.87 -2.43
N TYR A 129 8.44 21.02 -2.91
CA TYR A 129 8.10 21.68 -4.17
C TYR A 129 7.27 22.94 -3.89
N ARG A 130 7.37 23.94 -4.77
CA ARG A 130 6.62 25.21 -4.67
C ARG A 130 5.25 25.07 -5.33
N ILE A 131 4.41 24.19 -4.77
CA ILE A 131 3.06 23.92 -5.30
C ILE A 131 2.07 24.90 -4.68
N ASP A 132 1.23 25.53 -5.51
CA ASP A 132 0.14 26.39 -5.04
C ASP A 132 -0.80 25.58 -4.11
N PRO A 133 -1.21 26.11 -2.94
CA PRO A 133 -2.18 25.45 -2.07
C PRO A 133 -3.44 24.92 -2.79
N ALA A 134 -3.94 25.62 -3.80
CA ALA A 134 -5.09 25.18 -4.61
C ALA A 134 -4.78 23.95 -5.47
N GLU A 135 -3.51 23.73 -5.82
CA GLU A 135 -3.05 22.62 -6.65
C GLU A 135 -2.58 21.39 -5.84
N GLN A 136 -2.45 21.50 -4.52
CA GLN A 136 -1.93 20.42 -3.67
C GLN A 136 -2.69 19.10 -3.83
N THR A 137 -4.02 19.17 -3.94
CA THR A 137 -4.84 17.97 -4.17
C THR A 137 -4.56 17.33 -5.53
N HIS A 138 -4.33 18.15 -6.57
CA HIS A 138 -3.99 17.67 -7.91
C HIS A 138 -2.60 17.04 -7.94
N ALA A 139 -1.62 17.66 -7.29
CA ALA A 139 -0.26 17.13 -7.17
C ALA A 139 -0.23 15.80 -6.42
N LEU A 140 -0.93 15.71 -5.29
CA LEU A 140 -1.05 14.49 -4.50
C LEU A 140 -1.73 13.35 -5.28
N ARG A 141 -2.83 13.65 -5.97
CA ARG A 141 -3.52 12.67 -6.83
C ARG A 141 -2.62 12.20 -7.96
N THR A 142 -1.87 13.10 -8.59
CA THR A 142 -0.92 12.78 -9.67
C THR A 142 0.17 11.85 -9.15
N LEU A 143 0.84 12.22 -8.06
CA LEU A 143 1.90 11.42 -7.46
C LEU A 143 1.39 10.01 -7.11
N ARG A 144 0.27 9.94 -6.37
CA ARG A 144 -0.29 8.66 -5.93
C ARG A 144 -0.73 7.80 -7.11
N SER A 145 -1.45 8.36 -8.08
CA SER A 145 -2.00 7.58 -9.21
C SER A 145 -0.90 7.09 -10.14
N THR A 146 0.13 7.90 -10.41
CA THR A 146 1.27 7.51 -11.24
C THR A 146 2.06 6.36 -10.60
N LEU A 147 2.37 6.45 -9.30
CA LEU A 147 3.10 5.39 -8.59
C LEU A 147 2.24 4.12 -8.42
N HIS A 148 0.96 4.28 -8.06
CA HIS A 148 -0.01 3.19 -7.99
C HIS A 148 -0.09 2.44 -9.33
N GLY A 149 -0.30 3.16 -10.43
CA GLY A 149 -0.45 2.60 -11.76
C GLY A 149 0.78 1.83 -12.20
N PHE A 150 1.98 2.43 -12.06
CA PHE A 150 3.23 1.76 -12.43
C PHE A 150 3.43 0.46 -11.66
N ALA A 151 3.33 0.50 -10.32
CA ALA A 151 3.60 -0.67 -9.49
C ALA A 151 2.53 -1.76 -9.62
N THR A 152 1.26 -1.39 -9.81
CA THR A 152 0.18 -2.35 -10.05
C THR A 152 0.34 -3.05 -11.39
N LEU A 153 0.68 -2.30 -12.45
CA LEU A 153 1.01 -2.88 -13.75
C LEU A 153 2.22 -3.81 -13.66
N GLN A 154 3.28 -3.40 -12.95
CA GLN A 154 4.46 -4.23 -12.74
C GLN A 154 4.13 -5.54 -12.00
N ALA A 155 3.38 -5.46 -10.89
CA ALA A 155 3.00 -6.63 -10.10
C ALA A 155 2.13 -7.61 -10.89
N ALA A 156 1.34 -7.12 -11.85
CA ALA A 156 0.56 -7.94 -12.77
C ALA A 156 1.34 -8.42 -14.01
N HIS A 157 2.67 -8.27 -14.03
CA HIS A 157 3.52 -8.54 -15.19
C HIS A 157 3.04 -7.80 -16.46
N GLY A 158 2.53 -6.58 -16.34
CA GLY A 158 1.97 -5.79 -17.44
C GLY A 158 2.99 -5.21 -18.42
N PHE A 159 4.28 -5.26 -18.11
CA PHE A 159 5.35 -4.76 -18.98
C PHE A 159 5.98 -5.91 -19.78
N GLN A 160 5.43 -6.19 -20.96
CA GLN A 160 5.82 -7.33 -21.82
C GLN A 160 6.75 -6.94 -23.00
N TRP A 161 7.01 -5.65 -23.17
CA TRP A 161 7.88 -5.07 -24.20
C TRP A 161 9.33 -4.94 -23.71
N ASP A 162 10.26 -4.80 -24.67
CA ASP A 162 11.71 -4.76 -24.44
C ASP A 162 12.15 -3.40 -23.88
N ALA A 163 12.05 -3.27 -22.55
CA ALA A 163 12.60 -2.17 -21.77
C ALA A 163 12.85 -2.64 -20.33
N ASP A 164 13.96 -2.19 -19.75
CA ASP A 164 14.25 -2.46 -18.35
C ASP A 164 13.24 -1.71 -17.45
N THR A 165 12.61 -2.43 -16.53
CA THR A 165 11.56 -1.87 -15.67
C THR A 165 12.14 -0.87 -14.66
N ASP A 166 13.37 -1.09 -14.19
CA ASP A 166 14.03 -0.17 -13.25
C ASP A 166 14.40 1.14 -13.95
N GLN A 167 14.93 1.08 -15.17
CA GLN A 167 15.17 2.26 -15.99
C GLN A 167 13.89 3.05 -16.27
N SER A 168 12.80 2.36 -16.60
CA SER A 168 11.48 2.99 -16.81
C SER A 168 10.97 3.68 -15.55
N PHE A 169 11.24 3.10 -14.38
CA PHE A 169 10.83 3.69 -13.10
C PHE A 169 11.65 4.93 -12.73
N GLU A 170 12.97 4.91 -12.94
CA GLU A 170 13.81 6.10 -12.75
C GLU A 170 13.40 7.23 -13.70
N TRP A 171 13.07 6.90 -14.96
CA TRP A 171 12.54 7.89 -15.90
C TRP A 171 11.23 8.52 -15.41
N LEU A 172 10.34 7.73 -14.82
CA LEU A 172 9.07 8.20 -14.25
C LEU A 172 9.28 9.11 -13.02
N ILE A 173 10.25 8.80 -12.16
CA ILE A 173 10.64 9.68 -11.05
C ILE A 173 11.13 11.03 -11.59
N ASP A 174 12.00 11.01 -12.59
CA ASP A 174 12.52 12.24 -13.21
C ASP A 174 11.42 13.04 -13.92
N PHE A 175 10.45 12.37 -14.54
CA PHE A 175 9.30 13.01 -15.15
C PHE A 175 8.43 13.72 -14.10
N LEU A 176 8.15 13.06 -12.98
CA LEU A 176 7.40 13.64 -11.86
C LEU A 176 8.15 14.84 -11.24
N ASP A 177 9.45 14.70 -10.98
CA ASP A 177 10.27 15.79 -10.41
C ASP A 177 10.23 17.05 -11.30
N ARG A 178 10.42 16.91 -12.61
CA ARG A 178 10.31 18.03 -13.56
C ARG A 178 8.91 18.63 -13.60
N GLY A 179 7.88 17.79 -13.56
CA GLY A 179 6.48 18.23 -13.57
C GLY A 179 6.09 19.02 -12.32
N LEU A 180 6.58 18.62 -11.14
CA LEU A 180 6.30 19.26 -9.86
C LEU A 180 7.14 20.53 -9.62
N ARG A 181 8.23 20.72 -10.36
CA ARG A 181 9.09 21.92 -10.30
C ARG A 181 8.58 23.12 -11.10
N ARG A 182 7.40 23.04 -11.72
CA ARG A 182 6.89 24.14 -12.56
C ARG A 182 6.92 25.47 -11.80
N PRO A 183 7.34 26.56 -12.47
CA PRO A 183 7.51 27.88 -11.86
C PRO A 183 6.18 28.50 -11.41
#